data_AF-A0A7R8HAW2-F1
#
_entry.id   AF-A0A7R8HAW2-F1
#
_cell.length_a   1.000
_cell.length_b   1.000
_cell.length_c   1.000
_cell.angle_alpha   90.00
_cell.angle_beta   90.00
_cell.angle_gamma   90.00
#
_symmetry.space_group_name_H-M   'P 1'
#
loop_
_entity.id
_entity.type
_entity.pdbx_description
1 polymer ?
#
loop_
_entity_poly.entity_id
_entity_poly.type
_entity_poly.pdbx_seq_one_letter_code
_entity_poly.pdbx_strand_id
1 'polypeptide(L)'
;MLKACQNDDQLAIVLSHEIAHVLLYHVDAKLSYSSLVSILLLTPLAMIWALMPNDGFAIVANWFLDKCSSIIMELPFSREMEKEADEIGMLMAAKSCYDTREGPVFWGRMALREKVLDRNIQKEPLFSTHPTNESRQAHMDYLLEETMRVRLSCNCPSLVKEDPMLRFRRLENKIKL
;
A
#
# COMPACT_ATOMS: atom_id res chain seq x y z
N MET A 1 -5.98 5.55 -9.74
CA MET A 1 -5.03 4.48 -10.07
C MET A 1 -5.19 3.96 -11.50
N LEU A 2 -6.36 3.44 -11.89
CA LEU A 2 -6.58 2.80 -13.21
C LEU A 2 -6.18 3.66 -14.43
N LYS A 3 -6.52 4.96 -14.44
CA LYS A 3 -6.13 5.89 -15.54
C LYS A 3 -4.62 6.10 -15.70
N ALA A 4 -3.80 5.68 -14.73
CA ALA A 4 -2.34 5.80 -14.79
C ALA A 4 -1.66 4.58 -15.47
N CYS A 5 -2.39 3.46 -15.58
CA CYS A 5 -1.91 2.24 -16.23
C CYS A 5 -1.74 2.50 -17.74
N GLN A 6 -0.64 2.04 -18.31
CA GLN A 6 -0.30 2.23 -19.72
C GLN A 6 -0.46 0.97 -20.58
N ASN A 7 -0.59 -0.19 -19.96
CA ASN A 7 -0.75 -1.48 -20.61
C ASN A 7 -1.53 -2.43 -19.69
N ASP A 8 -1.90 -3.57 -20.24
CA ASP A 8 -2.70 -4.58 -19.54
C ASP A 8 -1.93 -5.24 -18.38
N ASP A 9 -0.60 -5.33 -18.47
CA ASP A 9 0.24 -5.88 -17.40
C ASP A 9 0.19 -4.99 -16.14
N GLN A 10 0.34 -3.67 -16.28
CA GLN A 10 0.19 -2.71 -15.18
C GLN A 10 -1.23 -2.74 -14.59
N LEU A 11 -2.24 -2.84 -15.47
CA LEU A 11 -3.63 -2.95 -15.02
C LEU A 11 -3.87 -4.24 -14.24
N ALA A 12 -3.35 -5.37 -14.71
CA ALA A 12 -3.47 -6.65 -14.05
C ALA A 12 -2.79 -6.68 -12.68
N ILE A 13 -1.62 -6.04 -12.54
CA ILE A 13 -0.92 -5.90 -11.26
C ILE A 13 -1.75 -5.08 -10.27
N VAL A 14 -2.30 -3.93 -10.70
CA VAL A 14 -3.18 -3.10 -9.87
C VAL A 14 -4.43 -3.85 -9.46
N LEU A 15 -5.10 -4.54 -10.39
CA LEU A 15 -6.29 -5.33 -10.07
C LEU A 15 -5.97 -6.51 -9.15
N SER A 16 -4.83 -7.17 -9.34
CA SER A 16 -4.38 -8.27 -8.49
C SER A 16 -4.09 -7.78 -7.06
N HIS A 17 -3.55 -6.57 -6.90
CA HIS A 17 -3.39 -5.94 -5.59
C HIS A 17 -4.74 -5.72 -4.88
N GLU A 18 -5.75 -5.19 -5.59
CA GLU A 18 -7.09 -5.01 -5.01
C GLU A 18 -7.75 -6.36 -4.66
N ILE A 19 -7.55 -7.39 -5.49
CA ILE A 19 -8.01 -8.75 -5.18
C ILE A 19 -7.28 -9.31 -3.96
N ALA A 20 -5.98 -9.04 -3.81
CA ALA A 20 -5.20 -9.47 -2.65
C ALA A 20 -5.72 -8.85 -1.35
N HIS A 21 -6.12 -7.57 -1.35
CA HIS A 21 -6.77 -6.96 -0.19
C HIS A 21 -8.04 -7.70 0.25
N VAL A 22 -8.85 -8.16 -0.71
CA VAL A 22 -10.05 -8.93 -0.44
C VAL A 22 -9.69 -10.34 0.04
N LEU A 23 -8.75 -11.01 -0.62
CA LEU A 23 -8.30 -12.36 -0.28
C LEU A 23 -7.72 -12.44 1.15
N LEU A 24 -7.00 -11.41 1.56
CA LEU A 24 -6.35 -11.32 2.87
C LEU A 24 -7.25 -10.70 3.95
N TYR A 25 -8.52 -10.39 3.62
CA TYR A 25 -9.47 -9.80 4.55
C TYR A 25 -8.98 -8.50 5.22
N HIS A 26 -8.19 -7.68 4.51
CA HIS A 26 -7.58 -6.48 5.09
C HIS A 26 -8.61 -5.48 5.61
N VAL A 27 -9.76 -5.37 4.94
CA VAL A 27 -10.87 -4.50 5.38
C VAL A 27 -11.44 -4.99 6.71
N ASP A 28 -11.73 -6.29 6.83
CA ASP A 28 -12.32 -6.86 8.03
C ASP A 28 -11.33 -6.86 9.20
N ALA A 29 -10.06 -7.12 8.94
CA ALA A 29 -8.98 -7.03 9.93
C ALA A 29 -8.83 -5.59 10.45
N LYS A 30 -8.90 -4.59 9.56
CA LYS A 30 -8.89 -3.17 9.94
C LYS A 30 -10.09 -2.79 10.80
N LEU A 31 -11.30 -3.23 10.42
CA LEU A 31 -12.52 -2.98 11.21
C LEU A 31 -12.50 -3.68 12.58
N SER A 32 -12.00 -4.91 12.62
CA SER A 32 -11.89 -5.70 13.85
C SER A 32 -10.88 -5.11 14.81
N TYR A 33 -9.69 -4.78 14.31
CA TYR A 33 -8.67 -4.07 15.08
C TYR A 33 -9.19 -2.72 15.57
N SER A 34 -9.95 -2.02 14.71
CA SER A 34 -10.59 -0.76 15.07
C SER A 34 -11.54 -0.89 16.25
N SER A 35 -12.42 -1.88 16.18
CA SER A 35 -13.38 -2.16 17.25
C SER A 35 -12.69 -2.55 18.55
N LEU A 36 -11.64 -3.38 18.48
CA LEU A 36 -10.89 -3.82 19.66
C LEU A 36 -10.19 -2.66 20.37
N VAL A 37 -9.50 -1.80 19.63
CA VAL A 37 -8.84 -0.62 20.20
C VAL A 37 -9.88 0.34 20.78
N SER A 38 -11.01 0.57 20.10
CA SER A 38 -12.09 1.40 20.65
C SER A 38 -12.63 0.85 21.98
N ILE A 39 -12.88 -0.46 22.08
CA ILE A 39 -13.34 -1.09 23.33
C ILE A 39 -12.29 -0.93 24.44
N LEU A 40 -11.02 -1.20 24.12
CA LEU A 40 -9.91 -1.09 25.07
C LEU A 40 -9.77 0.33 25.63
N LEU A 41 -10.00 1.35 24.80
CA LEU A 41 -9.89 2.76 25.17
C LEU A 41 -11.14 3.30 25.88
N LEU A 42 -12.33 2.84 25.49
CA LEU A 42 -13.62 3.25 26.10
C LEU A 42 -13.80 2.67 27.50
N THR A 43 -13.32 1.46 27.77
CA THR A 43 -13.48 0.79 29.07
C THR A 43 -12.93 1.60 30.26
N PRO A 44 -11.66 2.07 30.26
CA PRO A 44 -11.14 2.90 31.35
C PRO A 44 -11.83 4.26 31.43
N LEU A 45 -12.26 4.83 30.30
CA LEU A 45 -12.99 6.10 30.30
C LEU A 45 -14.36 5.97 30.98
N ALA A 46 -15.10 4.90 30.67
CA ALA A 46 -16.36 4.58 31.32
C ALA A 46 -16.18 4.35 32.83
N MET A 47 -15.08 3.70 33.24
CA MET A 47 -14.75 3.50 34.66
C MET A 47 -14.46 4.82 35.38
N ILE A 48 -13.68 5.72 34.76
CA ILE A 48 -13.40 7.04 35.32
C ILE A 48 -14.67 7.86 35.44
N TRP A 49 -15.52 7.87 34.41
CA TRP A 49 -16.80 8.59 34.44
C TRP A 49 -17.75 8.02 35.50
N ALA A 50 -17.79 6.69 35.70
CA ALA A 50 -18.59 6.07 36.75
C ALA A 50 -18.13 6.49 38.17
N LEU A 51 -16.83 6.74 38.37
CA LEU A 51 -16.27 7.22 39.64
C LEU A 51 -16.39 8.75 39.79
N MET A 52 -16.33 9.48 38.69
CA MET A 52 -16.38 10.95 38.63
C MET A 52 -17.22 11.40 37.42
N PRO A 53 -18.55 11.54 37.58
CA PRO A 53 -19.45 11.88 36.49
C PRO A 53 -19.31 13.36 36.12
N ASN A 54 -18.31 13.66 35.31
CA ASN A 54 -18.04 14.98 34.75
C ASN A 54 -18.00 14.88 33.22
N ASP A 55 -19.04 15.39 32.57
CA ASP A 55 -19.20 15.31 31.12
C ASP A 55 -18.13 16.09 30.35
N GLY A 56 -17.53 17.12 30.96
CA GLY A 56 -16.41 17.86 30.37
C GLY A 56 -15.15 17.00 30.21
N PHE A 57 -14.89 16.10 31.16
CA PHE A 57 -13.77 15.16 31.09
C PHE A 57 -14.02 14.09 30.02
N ALA A 58 -15.26 13.60 29.92
CA ALA A 58 -15.65 12.61 28.91
C ALA A 58 -15.46 13.13 27.48
N ILE A 59 -15.81 14.39 27.21
CA ILE A 59 -15.64 15.02 25.88
C ILE A 59 -14.16 15.13 25.50
N VAL A 60 -13.31 15.63 26.41
CA VAL A 60 -11.87 15.81 26.13
C VAL A 60 -11.17 14.46 25.98
N ALA A 61 -11.53 13.49 26.81
CA ALA A 61 -11.01 12.14 26.71
C ALA A 61 -11.42 11.47 25.39
N ASN A 62 -12.70 11.57 24.98
CA ASN A 62 -13.14 11.00 23.71
C ASN A 62 -12.40 11.62 22.52
N TRP A 63 -12.24 12.95 22.48
CA TRP A 63 -11.47 13.63 21.44
C TRP A 63 -10.00 13.17 21.40
N PHE A 64 -9.37 13.03 22.57
CA PHE A 64 -7.99 12.54 22.67
C PHE A 64 -7.87 11.09 22.19
N LEU A 65 -8.82 10.23 22.56
CA LEU A 65 -8.87 8.83 22.15
C LEU A 65 -9.08 8.68 20.64
N ASP A 66 -9.95 9.47 20.03
CA ASP A 66 -10.15 9.48 18.58
C ASP A 66 -8.83 9.82 17.87
N LYS A 67 -8.10 10.83 18.35
CA LYS A 67 -6.78 11.19 17.81
C LYS A 67 -5.70 10.14 18.03
N CYS A 68 -5.67 9.50 19.19
CA CYS A 68 -4.73 8.41 19.47
C CYS A 68 -5.03 7.18 18.62
N SER A 69 -6.31 6.83 18.47
CA SER A 69 -6.74 5.71 17.63
C SER A 69 -6.36 5.93 16.17
N SER A 70 -6.59 7.13 15.60
CA SER A 70 -6.23 7.39 14.21
C SER A 70 -4.74 7.16 13.98
N ILE A 71 -3.88 7.67 14.87
CA ILE A 71 -2.42 7.50 14.74
C ILE A 71 -1.98 6.03 14.89
N ILE A 72 -2.52 5.31 15.88
CA ILE A 72 -2.11 3.93 16.18
C ILE A 72 -2.60 2.94 15.10
N MET A 73 -3.80 3.15 14.59
CA MET A 73 -4.44 2.22 13.65
C MET A 73 -3.99 2.47 12.22
N GLU A 74 -3.73 3.72 11.86
CA GLU A 74 -3.57 4.09 10.47
C GLU A 74 -2.15 3.89 9.94
N LEU A 75 -1.13 3.77 10.80
CA LEU A 75 0.26 3.92 10.35
C LEU A 75 1.00 2.60 10.11
N PRO A 76 1.36 1.78 11.11
CA PRO A 76 2.15 0.57 10.85
C PRO A 76 1.32 -0.55 10.22
N PHE A 77 0.10 -0.78 10.72
CA PHE A 77 -0.75 -1.88 10.29
C PHE A 77 -1.19 -1.71 8.82
N SER A 78 -1.56 -0.48 8.44
CA SER A 78 -1.93 -0.16 7.06
C SER A 78 -0.77 -0.39 6.08
N ARG A 79 0.47 -0.07 6.48
CA ARG A 79 1.64 -0.27 5.61
C ARG A 79 2.00 -1.73 5.42
N GLU A 80 1.88 -2.55 6.45
CA GLU A 80 2.16 -3.98 6.33
C GLU A 80 1.13 -4.66 5.43
N MET A 81 -0.15 -4.32 5.56
CA MET A 81 -1.21 -4.77 4.67
C MET A 81 -0.96 -4.42 3.20
N GLU A 82 -0.45 -3.22 2.92
CA GLU A 82 -0.11 -2.83 1.54
C GLU A 82 1.06 -3.66 0.98
N LYS A 83 2.07 -4.01 1.80
CA LYS A 83 3.16 -4.89 1.38
C LYS A 83 2.66 -6.31 1.11
N GLU A 84 1.85 -6.86 2.00
CA GLU A 84 1.26 -8.19 1.80
C GLU A 84 0.39 -8.22 0.54
N ALA A 85 -0.40 -7.16 0.30
CA ALA A 85 -1.20 -7.04 -0.92
C ALA A 85 -0.33 -6.86 -2.18
N ASP A 86 0.80 -6.15 -2.11
CA ASP A 86 1.77 -6.07 -3.20
C ASP A 86 2.41 -7.42 -3.50
N GLU A 87 2.81 -8.19 -2.49
CA GLU A 87 3.40 -9.51 -2.63
C GLU A 87 2.43 -10.50 -3.26
N ILE A 88 1.26 -10.70 -2.64
CA ILE A 88 0.24 -11.61 -3.16
C ILE A 88 -0.29 -11.15 -4.51
N GLY A 89 -0.48 -9.84 -4.71
CA GLY A 89 -0.90 -9.25 -5.98
C GLY A 89 0.10 -9.56 -7.11
N MET A 90 1.39 -9.36 -6.88
CA MET A 90 2.44 -9.67 -7.85
C MET A 90 2.52 -11.17 -8.16
N LEU A 91 2.38 -12.03 -7.14
CA LEU A 91 2.33 -13.49 -7.33
C LEU A 91 1.11 -13.92 -8.15
N MET A 92 -0.06 -13.33 -7.93
CA MET A 92 -1.27 -13.61 -8.71
C MET A 92 -1.13 -13.14 -10.17
N ALA A 93 -0.57 -11.95 -10.40
CA ALA A 93 -0.29 -11.45 -11.74
C ALA A 93 0.69 -12.38 -12.49
N ALA A 94 1.74 -12.84 -11.80
CA ALA A 94 2.69 -13.83 -12.33
C ALA A 94 2.01 -15.16 -12.70
N LYS A 95 1.18 -15.71 -11.81
CA LYS A 95 0.41 -16.95 -12.08
C LYS A 95 -0.56 -16.79 -13.25
N SER A 96 -1.06 -15.58 -13.46
CA SER A 96 -1.95 -15.22 -14.57
C SER A 96 -1.18 -14.86 -15.86
N CYS A 97 0.14 -15.08 -15.88
CA CYS A 97 1.00 -14.83 -17.01
C CYS A 97 1.08 -13.36 -17.47
N TYR A 98 0.90 -12.38 -16.58
CA TYR A 98 1.24 -10.96 -16.80
C TYR A 98 2.68 -10.60 -16.44
N ASP A 99 3.29 -9.68 -17.19
CA ASP A 99 4.67 -9.24 -17.00
C ASP A 99 4.85 -8.46 -15.69
N THR A 100 5.36 -9.12 -14.64
CA THR A 100 5.53 -8.51 -13.32
C THR A 100 6.61 -7.42 -13.30
N ARG A 101 7.47 -7.34 -14.33
CA ARG A 101 8.46 -6.25 -14.46
C ARG A 101 7.80 -4.87 -14.62
N GLU A 102 6.54 -4.84 -15.05
CA GLU A 102 5.75 -3.62 -15.20
C GLU A 102 5.28 -3.05 -13.85
N GLY A 103 5.30 -3.84 -12.77
CA GLY A 103 4.91 -3.41 -11.42
C GLY A 103 5.79 -2.27 -10.88
N PRO A 104 7.11 -2.47 -10.73
CA PRO A 104 7.99 -1.39 -10.29
C PRO A 104 8.07 -0.24 -11.30
N VAL A 105 7.80 -0.45 -12.60
CA VAL A 105 7.67 0.64 -13.57
C VAL A 105 6.45 1.51 -13.29
N PHE A 106 5.30 0.91 -12.97
CA PHE A 106 4.08 1.65 -12.62
C PHE A 106 4.32 2.56 -11.40
N TRP A 107 4.85 2.02 -10.31
CA TRP A 107 5.11 2.78 -9.09
C TRP A 107 6.23 3.81 -9.26
N GLY A 108 7.27 3.49 -10.02
CA GLY A 108 8.31 4.46 -10.37
C GLY A 108 7.77 5.64 -11.17
N ARG A 109 6.82 5.41 -12.09
CA ARG A 109 6.14 6.49 -12.82
C ARG A 109 5.24 7.32 -11.91
N MET A 110 4.55 6.69 -10.96
CA MET A 110 3.75 7.41 -9.95
C MET A 110 4.63 8.29 -9.07
N ALA A 111 5.75 7.77 -8.58
CA ALA A 111 6.77 8.51 -7.82
C ALA A 111 7.33 9.70 -8.61
N LEU A 112 7.67 9.48 -9.89
CA LEU A 112 8.16 10.54 -10.75
C LEU A 112 7.10 11.62 -10.99
N ARG A 113 5.85 11.22 -11.21
CA ARG A 113 4.72 12.14 -11.37
C ARG A 113 4.49 12.97 -10.12
N GLU A 114 4.56 12.35 -8.94
CA GLU A 114 4.48 13.04 -7.65
C GLU A 114 5.57 14.10 -7.53
N LYS A 115 6.84 13.76 -7.81
CA LYS A 115 7.96 14.71 -7.79
C LYS A 115 7.80 15.90 -8.76
N VAL A 116 7.25 15.65 -9.95
CA VAL A 116 7.07 16.68 -10.98
C VAL A 116 5.90 17.61 -10.65
N LEU A 117 4.79 17.06 -10.13
CA LEU A 117 3.57 17.82 -9.82
C LEU A 117 3.64 18.51 -8.45
N ASP A 118 4.33 17.90 -7.49
CA ASP A 118 4.36 18.35 -6.10
C ASP A 118 5.81 18.42 -5.60
N ARG A 119 6.38 19.63 -5.62
CA ARG A 119 7.81 19.86 -5.28
C ARG A 119 8.12 19.64 -3.79
N ASN A 120 7.14 19.30 -2.95
CA ASN A 120 7.25 19.35 -1.48
C ASN A 120 7.16 18.00 -0.75
N ILE A 121 7.04 16.85 -1.44
CA ILE A 121 6.89 15.54 -0.77
C ILE A 121 8.11 14.66 -1.10
N GLN A 122 9.05 14.56 -0.16
CA GLN A 122 10.27 13.74 -0.30
C GLN A 122 10.55 12.80 0.88
N LYS A 123 9.60 12.60 1.78
CA LYS A 123 9.72 11.61 2.87
C LYS A 123 8.39 10.93 3.05
N GLU A 124 8.43 9.64 3.38
CA GLU A 124 7.30 8.92 3.96
C GLU A 124 6.63 9.86 4.98
N PRO A 125 5.44 10.42 4.71
CA PRO A 125 4.83 11.30 5.67
C PRO A 125 4.68 10.48 6.94
N LEU A 126 5.14 11.00 8.08
CA LEU A 126 5.06 10.29 9.36
C LEU A 126 3.61 9.87 9.67
N PHE A 127 2.65 10.54 9.03
CA PHE A 127 1.21 10.31 9.12
C PHE A 127 0.56 9.75 7.83
N SER A 128 1.33 9.24 6.86
CA SER A 128 0.75 8.57 5.68
C SER A 128 0.40 7.13 5.99
N THR A 129 -0.84 6.76 5.64
CA THR A 129 -1.41 5.42 5.78
C THR A 129 -0.97 4.47 4.67
N HIS A 130 -0.37 4.99 3.60
CA HIS A 130 0.19 4.21 2.51
C HIS A 130 1.70 4.44 2.41
N PRO A 131 2.50 3.40 2.10
CA PRO A 131 3.93 3.55 1.80
C PRO A 131 4.12 4.47 0.58
N THR A 132 5.28 5.12 0.47
CA THR A 132 5.51 6.01 -0.68
C THR A 132 5.59 5.22 -1.99
N ASN A 133 5.36 5.92 -3.10
CA ASN A 133 5.48 5.31 -4.43
C ASN A 133 6.88 4.72 -4.66
N GLU A 134 7.96 5.35 -4.15
CA GLU A 134 9.32 4.80 -4.21
C GLU A 134 9.50 3.54 -3.36
N SER A 135 8.90 3.51 -2.17
CA SER A 135 8.96 2.36 -1.27
C SER A 135 8.29 1.15 -1.92
N ARG A 136 7.10 1.35 -2.53
CA ARG A 136 6.41 0.30 -3.30
C ARG A 136 7.19 -0.14 -4.54
N GLN A 137 7.79 0.79 -5.27
CA GLN A 137 8.67 0.46 -6.40
C GLN A 137 9.82 -0.46 -5.95
N ALA A 138 10.53 -0.10 -4.88
CA ALA A 138 11.66 -0.88 -4.39
C ALA A 138 11.22 -2.27 -3.89
N HIS A 139 10.07 -2.36 -3.22
CA HIS A 139 9.52 -3.62 -2.78
C HIS A 139 9.13 -4.53 -3.96
N MET A 140 8.46 -4.00 -4.97
CA MET A 140 8.10 -4.77 -6.15
C MET A 140 9.32 -5.21 -6.98
N ASP A 141 10.38 -4.40 -7.01
CA ASP A 141 11.66 -4.76 -7.65
C ASP A 141 12.30 -5.97 -6.94
N TYR A 142 12.26 -5.99 -5.60
CA TYR A 142 12.72 -7.13 -4.80
C TYR A 142 11.93 -8.42 -5.09
N LEU A 143 10.62 -8.32 -5.33
CA LEU A 143 9.73 -9.46 -5.65
C LEU A 143 9.92 -10.01 -7.07
N LEU A 144 10.66 -9.35 -7.96
CA LEU A 144 10.77 -9.76 -9.35
C LEU A 144 11.38 -11.14 -9.51
N GLU A 145 12.39 -11.50 -8.73
CA GLU A 145 13.05 -12.80 -8.86
C GLU A 145 12.05 -13.95 -8.60
N GLU A 146 11.27 -13.85 -7.53
CA GLU A 146 10.27 -14.85 -7.18
C GLU A 146 9.13 -14.89 -8.18
N THR A 147 8.56 -13.73 -8.52
CA THR A 147 7.40 -13.65 -9.43
C THR A 147 7.76 -14.15 -10.84
N MET A 148 8.99 -13.91 -11.30
CA MET A 148 9.51 -14.48 -12.54
C MET A 148 9.69 -15.99 -12.46
N ARG A 149 10.16 -16.54 -11.33
CA ARG A 149 10.19 -18.00 -11.11
C ARG A 149 8.79 -18.61 -11.15
N VAL A 150 7.80 -17.94 -10.56
CA VAL A 150 6.39 -18.38 -10.58
C VAL A 150 5.82 -18.39 -11.99
N ARG A 151 6.09 -17.37 -12.81
CA ARG A 151 5.70 -17.39 -14.23
C ARG A 151 6.26 -18.61 -14.96
N LEU A 152 7.54 -18.93 -14.74
CA LEU A 152 8.19 -20.07 -15.37
C LEU A 152 7.56 -21.40 -14.92
N SER A 153 7.26 -21.56 -13.63
CA SER A 153 6.61 -22.77 -13.12
C SER A 153 5.17 -22.94 -13.61
N CYS A 154 4.48 -21.84 -13.92
CA CYS A 154 3.15 -21.83 -14.55
C CYS A 154 3.19 -22.03 -16.08
N ASN A 155 4.36 -22.30 -16.67
CA ASN A 155 4.54 -22.49 -18.12
C ASN A 155 4.03 -21.30 -18.96
N CYS A 156 4.20 -20.08 -18.42
CA CYS A 156 3.78 -18.86 -19.10
C CYS A 156 4.62 -18.56 -20.36
N PRO A 157 4.07 -17.83 -21.34
CA PRO A 157 4.81 -17.42 -22.53
C PRO A 157 6.05 -16.59 -22.19
N SER A 158 7.07 -16.68 -23.06
CA SER A 158 8.28 -15.87 -22.97
C SER A 158 7.93 -14.39 -23.10
N LEU A 159 8.49 -13.58 -22.21
CA LEU A 159 8.29 -12.13 -22.24
C LEU A 159 9.07 -11.48 -23.38
N VAL A 160 8.68 -10.24 -23.72
CA VAL A 160 9.44 -9.39 -24.65
C VAL A 160 10.87 -9.18 -24.16
N LYS A 161 11.82 -9.16 -25.10
CA LYS A 161 13.27 -9.05 -24.80
C LYS A 161 13.64 -7.74 -24.10
N GLU A 162 12.96 -6.65 -24.43
CA GLU A 162 13.23 -5.36 -23.80
C GLU A 162 12.66 -5.36 -22.37
N ASP A 163 13.52 -5.02 -21.41
CA ASP A 163 13.12 -4.83 -20.03
C ASP A 163 12.39 -3.48 -19.86
N PRO A 164 11.12 -3.47 -19.40
CA PRO A 164 10.36 -2.26 -19.11
C PRO A 164 11.10 -1.26 -18.21
N MET A 165 11.92 -1.75 -17.28
CA MET A 165 12.67 -0.92 -16.36
C MET A 165 13.73 -0.07 -17.08
N LEU A 166 14.34 -0.59 -18.15
CA LEU A 166 15.29 0.18 -18.97
C LEU A 166 14.59 1.31 -19.73
N ARG A 167 13.35 1.08 -20.20
CA ARG A 167 12.53 2.13 -20.80
C ARG A 167 12.18 3.20 -19.77
N PHE A 168 11.80 2.80 -18.55
CA PHE A 168 11.54 3.74 -17.46
C PHE A 168 12.76 4.58 -17.07
N ARG A 169 13.93 3.96 -16.86
CA ARG A 169 15.17 4.69 -16.53
C ARG A 169 15.55 5.73 -17.58
N ARG A 170 15.36 5.43 -18.88
CA ARG A 170 15.57 6.41 -19.96
C ARG A 170 14.62 7.61 -19.86
N LEU A 171 13.36 7.38 -19.49
CA LEU A 171 12.39 8.46 -19.27
C LEU A 171 12.78 9.31 -18.05
N GLU A 172 13.14 8.66 -16.94
CA GLU A 172 13.55 9.32 -15.71
C GLU A 172 14.77 10.23 -15.94
N ASN A 173 15.78 9.73 -16.66
CA ASN A 173 16.97 10.52 -17.00
C ASN A 173 16.65 11.74 -17.89
N LYS A 174 15.66 11.65 -18.77
CA LYS A 174 15.23 12.79 -19.60
C LYS A 174 14.52 13.88 -18.80
N ILE A 175 13.86 13.52 -17.70
CA ILE A 175 13.11 14.47 -16.83
C ILE A 175 14.03 15.12 -15.79
N LYS A 176 15.15 14.47 -15.44
CA LYS A 176 16.18 15.02 -14.54
C LYS A 176 17.13 16.03 -15.22
N LEU A 177 17.10 16.13 -16.55
CA LEU A 177 17.80 17.14 -17.36
C LEU A 177 16.88 18.36 -17.57
#